data_AF-A0A7X9KPM4-F1
#
_entry.id   AF-A0A7X9KPM4-F1
#
_cell.length_a   1.000
_cell.length_b   1.000
_cell.length_c   1.000
_cell.angle_alpha   90.00
_cell.angle_beta   90.00
_cell.angle_gamma   90.00
#
_symmetry.space_group_name_H-M   'P 1'
#
loop_
_entity.id
_entity.type
_entity.pdbx_description
1 polymer ?
#
loop_
_entity_poly.entity_id
_entity_poly.type
_entity_poly.pdbx_seq_one_letter_code
_entity_poly.pdbx_strand_id
1 'polypeptide(L)'
;FPVFSISDVYDFEKYDTVANPFSTFWCWAQMLVLLLLISYLFGNIAAIGSPEMFIYGAFVFLYIYALTDWMDTNKFSWIFEVLKFIFGAGIIFYSGDWFGISGLAVWLPYAVLAYLFISLFVSICLAIKEKSKLLTSSLR
;
A
#
# COMPACT_ATOMS: atom_id res chain seq x y z
N PHE A 1 -19.65 17.69 -38.64
CA PHE A 1 -19.36 16.70 -37.58
C PHE A 1 -20.54 16.64 -36.63
N PRO A 2 -21.28 15.53 -36.50
CA PRO A 2 -22.17 15.35 -35.38
C PRO A 2 -21.36 14.78 -34.20
N VAL A 3 -21.44 15.46 -33.05
CA VAL A 3 -20.94 14.94 -31.78
C VAL A 3 -21.94 13.88 -31.33
N PHE A 4 -21.49 12.63 -31.15
CA PHE A 4 -22.32 11.57 -30.60
C PHE A 4 -22.68 11.96 -29.16
N SER A 5 -23.90 12.47 -28.97
CA SER A 5 -24.48 12.72 -27.66
C SER A 5 -25.26 11.48 -27.27
N ILE A 6 -25.10 11.08 -26.02
CA ILE A 6 -25.78 9.95 -25.42
C ILE A 6 -27.29 10.20 -25.45
N SER A 7 -28.04 9.24 -25.97
CA SER A 7 -29.50 9.33 -26.14
C SER A 7 -30.31 8.94 -24.90
N ASP A 8 -29.74 8.16 -23.99
CA ASP A 8 -30.41 7.73 -22.75
C ASP A 8 -29.42 7.76 -21.57
N VAL A 9 -29.73 8.56 -20.56
CA VAL A 9 -28.92 8.72 -19.34
C VAL A 9 -29.14 7.53 -18.38
N TYR A 10 -30.27 6.83 -18.50
CA TYR A 10 -30.69 5.78 -17.58
C TYR A 10 -30.24 4.37 -18.02
N ASP A 11 -29.97 4.18 -19.31
CA ASP A 11 -29.48 2.90 -19.87
C ASP A 11 -27.95 2.88 -20.03
N PHE A 12 -27.27 3.83 -19.40
CA PHE A 12 -25.83 3.83 -19.32
C PHE A 12 -25.36 2.82 -18.29
N GLU A 13 -24.78 1.71 -18.76
CA GLU A 13 -23.88 0.91 -17.92
C GLU A 13 -22.71 1.80 -17.52
N LYS A 14 -22.82 2.40 -16.32
CA LYS A 14 -21.69 3.01 -15.65
C LYS A 14 -20.60 1.95 -15.61
N TYR A 15 -19.36 2.30 -15.98
CA TYR A 15 -18.19 1.44 -15.83
C TYR A 15 -17.94 1.16 -14.34
N ASP A 16 -18.81 0.36 -13.73
CA ASP A 16 -18.71 -0.13 -12.37
C ASP A 16 -17.89 -1.41 -12.46
N THR A 17 -16.58 -1.24 -12.54
CA THR A 17 -15.67 -2.33 -12.18
C THR A 17 -15.88 -2.60 -10.70
N VAL A 18 -16.82 -3.51 -10.40
CA VAL A 18 -17.11 -3.98 -9.05
C VAL A 18 -15.81 -4.56 -8.47
N ALA A 19 -15.16 -3.74 -7.64
CA ALA A 19 -13.95 -4.12 -6.93
C ALA A 19 -14.28 -5.34 -6.05
N ASN A 20 -13.34 -6.29 -6.01
CA ASN A 20 -13.51 -7.45 -5.15
C ASN A 20 -13.59 -6.98 -3.69
N PRO A 21 -14.63 -7.34 -2.92
CA PRO A 21 -14.78 -6.90 -1.53
C PRO A 21 -13.54 -7.22 -0.67
N PHE A 22 -12.81 -8.29 -1.00
CA PHE A 22 -11.56 -8.62 -0.33
C PHE A 22 -10.43 -7.61 -0.62
N SER A 23 -10.29 -7.16 -1.87
CA SER A 23 -9.29 -6.15 -2.26
C SER A 23 -9.59 -4.81 -1.60
N THR A 24 -10.86 -4.42 -1.51
CA THR A 24 -11.30 -3.22 -0.79
C THR A 24 -10.97 -3.30 0.70
N PHE A 25 -11.27 -4.42 1.35
CA PHE A 25 -10.91 -4.63 2.76
C PHE A 25 -9.39 -4.56 2.99
N TRP A 26 -8.61 -5.12 2.06
CA TRP A 26 -7.16 -5.08 2.12
C TRP A 26 -6.61 -3.65 2.03
N CYS A 27 -7.13 -2.81 1.12
CA CYS A 27 -6.78 -1.38 1.05
C CYS A 27 -7.04 -0.67 2.38
N TRP A 28 -8.21 -0.90 2.97
CA TRP A 28 -8.57 -0.32 4.27
C TRP A 28 -7.59 -0.72 5.36
N ALA A 29 -7.20 -2.01 5.42
CA ALA A 29 -6.21 -2.49 6.36
C ALA A 29 -4.84 -1.81 6.14
N GLN A 30 -4.37 -1.70 4.89
CA GLN A 30 -3.11 -1.02 4.57
C GLN A 30 -3.15 0.48 4.92
N MET A 31 -4.27 1.16 4.70
CA MET A 31 -4.46 2.57 5.09
C MET A 31 -4.45 2.76 6.60
N LEU A 32 -5.08 1.88 7.36
CA LEU A 32 -5.08 1.95 8.83
C LEU A 32 -3.66 1.79 9.37
N VAL A 33 -2.88 0.87 8.81
CA VAL A 33 -1.47 0.71 9.21
C VAL A 33 -0.62 1.92 8.83
N LEU A 34 -0.81 2.47 7.63
CA LEU A 34 -0.16 3.73 7.24
C LEU A 34 -0.48 4.85 8.25
N LEU A 35 -1.75 4.98 8.63
CA LEU A 35 -2.19 5.97 9.62
C LEU A 35 -1.49 5.79 10.97
N LEU A 36 -1.37 4.56 11.46
CA LEU A 36 -0.65 4.25 12.71
C LEU A 36 0.84 4.60 12.60
N LEU A 37 1.49 4.25 11.49
CA LEU A 37 2.90 4.56 11.26
C LEU A 37 3.16 6.07 11.19
N ILE A 38 2.29 6.83 10.53
CA ILE A 38 2.38 8.29 10.48
C ILE A 38 2.14 8.91 11.86
N SER A 39 1.13 8.40 12.59
CA SER A 39 0.84 8.86 13.95
C SER A 39 2.02 8.62 14.88
N TYR A 40 2.68 7.46 14.76
CA TYR A 40 3.89 7.15 15.51
C TYR A 40 5.06 8.08 15.16
N LEU A 41 5.29 8.35 13.87
CA LEU A 41 6.31 9.29 13.40
C LEU A 41 6.12 10.68 14.01
N PHE A 42 4.90 11.24 13.94
CA PHE A 42 4.62 12.56 14.50
C PHE A 42 4.67 12.57 16.04
N GLY A 43 4.19 11.51 16.70
CA GLY A 43 4.22 11.39 18.16
C GLY A 43 5.64 11.29 18.74
N ASN A 44 6.59 10.77 17.97
CA ASN A 44 7.99 10.56 18.41
C ASN A 44 8.99 11.41 17.63
N ILE A 45 8.53 12.42 16.88
CA ILE A 45 9.37 13.19 15.96
C ILE A 45 10.56 13.87 16.66
N ALA A 46 10.37 14.32 17.91
CA ALA A 46 11.40 14.94 18.71
C ALA A 46 12.44 13.94 19.25
N ALA A 47 12.02 12.68 19.50
CA ALA A 47 12.89 11.63 19.99
C ALA A 47 13.74 11.02 18.87
N ILE A 48 13.16 10.89 17.67
CA ILE A 48 13.85 10.39 16.47
C ILE A 48 14.90 11.39 16.00
N GLY A 49 14.53 12.68 15.93
CA GLY A 49 15.44 13.74 15.52
C GLY A 49 15.96 13.62 14.07
N SER A 50 17.00 14.40 13.76
CA SER A 50 17.66 14.46 12.45
C SER A 50 18.94 13.59 12.47
N PRO A 51 19.20 12.75 11.44
CA PRO A 51 18.55 12.72 10.13
C PRO A 51 17.43 11.68 9.98
N GLU A 52 17.18 10.86 11.00
CA GLU A 52 16.30 9.69 10.95
C GLU A 52 14.85 10.02 10.60
N MET A 53 14.33 11.17 11.05
CA MET A 53 12.98 11.63 10.70
C MET A 53 12.75 11.76 9.20
N PHE A 54 13.79 12.13 8.42
CA PHE A 54 13.69 12.27 6.98
C PHE A 54 13.65 10.90 6.29
N ILE A 55 14.37 9.92 6.82
CA ILE A 55 14.37 8.54 6.32
C ILE A 55 12.99 7.91 6.55
N TYR A 56 12.41 8.09 7.74
CA TYR A 56 11.04 7.67 8.01
C TYR A 56 10.05 8.38 7.08
N GLY A 57 10.15 9.71 6.95
CA GLY A 57 9.30 10.46 6.03
C GLY A 57 9.36 9.92 4.59
N ALA A 58 10.57 9.65 4.08
CA ALA A 58 10.76 9.03 2.76
C ALA A 58 10.10 7.64 2.67
N PHE A 59 10.16 6.84 3.74
CA PHE A 59 9.48 5.54 3.79
C PHE A 59 7.95 5.71 3.72
N VAL A 60 7.38 6.69 4.42
CA VAL A 60 5.94 6.98 4.35
C VAL A 60 5.52 7.41 2.94
N PHE A 61 6.30 8.27 2.27
CA PHE A 61 6.01 8.65 0.89
C PHE A 61 6.03 7.45 -0.05
N LEU A 62 7.05 6.58 0.07
CA LEU A 62 7.12 5.34 -0.71
C LEU A 62 5.92 4.43 -0.43
N TYR A 63 5.49 4.33 0.82
CA TYR A 63 4.33 3.55 1.21
C TYR A 63 3.06 4.07 0.55
N ILE A 64 2.78 5.37 0.66
CA ILE A 64 1.59 6.00 0.04
C ILE A 64 1.60 5.74 -1.46
N TYR A 65 2.74 5.95 -2.11
CA TYR A 65 2.88 5.71 -3.54
C TYR A 65 2.59 4.25 -3.90
N ALA A 66 3.19 3.29 -3.19
CA ALA A 66 2.95 1.86 -3.42
C ALA A 66 1.48 1.48 -3.22
N LEU A 67 0.81 2.06 -2.22
CA LEU A 67 -0.60 1.83 -1.95
C LEU A 67 -1.48 2.38 -3.09
N THR A 68 -1.23 3.60 -3.56
CA THR A 68 -1.98 4.20 -4.67
C THR A 68 -1.77 3.44 -5.97
N ASP A 69 -0.53 3.07 -6.31
CA ASP A 69 -0.23 2.31 -7.53
C ASP A 69 -0.86 0.90 -7.52
N TRP A 70 -1.03 0.32 -6.32
CA TRP A 70 -1.77 -0.93 -6.14
C TRP A 70 -3.27 -0.75 -6.39
N MET A 71 -3.89 0.31 -5.84
CA MET A 71 -5.31 0.62 -6.06
C MET A 71 -5.62 0.91 -7.53
N ASP A 72 -4.69 1.55 -8.25
CA ASP A 72 -4.83 1.82 -9.68
C ASP A 72 -4.62 0.58 -10.56
N THR A 73 -4.36 -0.59 -9.96
CA THR A 73 -4.17 -1.88 -10.66
C THR A 73 -3.09 -1.79 -11.75
N ASN A 74 -2.04 -0.99 -11.52
CA ASN A 74 -0.99 -0.79 -12.51
C ASN A 74 -0.23 -2.10 -12.76
N LYS A 75 0.21 -2.32 -14.00
CA LYS A 75 0.95 -3.54 -14.39
C LYS A 75 2.24 -3.73 -13.58
N PHE A 76 2.83 -2.63 -13.13
CA PHE A 76 4.11 -2.56 -12.41
C PHE A 76 3.98 -2.39 -10.88
N SER A 77 2.77 -2.49 -10.32
CA SER A 77 2.51 -2.28 -8.88
C SER A 77 3.33 -3.17 -7.94
N TRP A 78 3.66 -4.39 -8.38
CA TRP A 78 4.49 -5.31 -7.61
C TRP A 78 5.90 -4.77 -7.34
N ILE A 79 6.44 -3.90 -8.20
CA ILE A 79 7.78 -3.34 -8.05
C ILE A 79 7.84 -2.41 -6.83
N PHE A 80 6.84 -1.55 -6.67
CA PHE A 80 6.80 -0.59 -5.56
C PHE A 80 6.48 -1.25 -4.23
N GLU A 81 5.69 -2.33 -4.24
CA GLU A 81 5.50 -3.19 -3.06
C GLU A 81 6.81 -3.85 -2.61
N VAL A 82 7.60 -4.39 -3.55
CA VAL A 82 8.93 -4.94 -3.25
C VAL A 82 9.87 -3.84 -2.74
N LEU A 83 9.86 -2.67 -3.36
CA LEU A 83 10.70 -1.54 -2.95
C LEU A 83 10.36 -1.08 -1.53
N LYS A 84 9.07 -0.99 -1.19
CA LYS A 84 8.58 -0.70 0.17
C LYS A 84 9.09 -1.73 1.18
N PHE A 85 9.00 -3.02 0.84
CA PHE A 85 9.50 -4.10 1.69
C PHE A 85 11.01 -3.99 1.92
N ILE A 86 11.80 -3.85 0.85
CA ILE A 86 13.26 -3.75 0.94
C ILE A 86 13.67 -2.53 1.74
N PHE A 87 13.02 -1.39 1.52
CA PHE A 87 13.36 -0.14 2.21
C PHE A 87 13.03 -0.24 3.70
N GLY A 88 11.83 -0.72 4.07
CA GLY A 88 11.45 -0.91 5.46
C GLY A 88 12.30 -1.98 6.17
N ALA A 89 12.55 -3.12 5.52
CA ALA A 89 13.42 -4.15 6.06
C ALA A 89 14.85 -3.64 6.23
N GLY A 90 15.37 -2.88 5.26
CA GLY A 90 16.69 -2.25 5.31
C GLY A 90 16.87 -1.32 6.51
N ILE A 91 15.84 -0.53 6.84
CA ILE A 91 15.84 0.31 8.05
C ILE A 91 15.97 -0.56 9.31
N ILE A 92 15.17 -1.62 9.43
CA ILE A 92 15.19 -2.51 10.59
C ILE A 92 16.53 -3.23 10.73
N PHE A 93 17.12 -3.71 9.63
CA PHE A 93 18.40 -4.41 9.68
C PHE A 93 19.58 -3.48 9.96
N TYR A 94 19.52 -2.22 9.52
CA TYR A 94 20.57 -1.24 9.78
C TYR A 94 20.50 -0.68 11.20
N SER A 95 19.32 -0.25 11.63
CA SER A 95 19.13 0.38 12.95
C SER A 95 18.89 -0.63 14.07
N GLY A 96 18.51 -1.87 13.75
CA GLY A 96 18.15 -2.91 14.74
C GLY A 96 16.81 -2.67 15.45
N ASP A 97 16.15 -1.55 15.17
CA ASP A 97 14.91 -1.09 15.78
C ASP A 97 14.09 -0.28 14.75
N TRP A 98 12.82 -0.08 15.01
CA TRP A 98 11.95 0.80 14.22
C TRP A 98 11.84 2.15 14.91
N PHE A 99 12.87 3.00 14.76
CA PHE A 99 12.90 4.39 15.24
C PHE A 99 12.56 4.55 16.73
N GLY A 100 13.08 3.66 17.58
CA GLY A 100 12.89 3.71 19.04
C GLY A 100 11.62 3.04 19.55
N ILE A 101 10.88 2.31 18.70
CA ILE A 101 9.63 1.64 19.11
C ILE A 101 9.87 0.52 20.12
N SER A 102 11.09 -0.02 20.18
CA SER A 102 11.48 -1.02 21.19
C SER A 102 11.26 -0.54 22.63
N GLY A 103 11.29 0.78 22.87
CA GLY A 103 10.98 1.39 24.16
C GLY A 103 9.52 1.21 24.62
N LEU A 104 8.58 1.00 23.68
CA LEU A 104 7.19 0.64 23.99
C LEU A 104 7.07 -0.86 24.22
N ALA A 105 7.62 -1.66 23.30
CA ALA A 105 7.71 -3.11 23.45
C ALA A 105 8.78 -3.69 22.52
N VAL A 106 9.60 -4.59 23.06
CA VAL A 106 10.72 -5.23 22.34
C VAL A 106 10.28 -6.00 21.08
N TRP A 107 9.02 -6.44 21.01
CA TRP A 107 8.49 -7.23 19.89
C TRP A 107 7.95 -6.38 18.71
N LEU A 108 7.75 -5.08 18.89
CA LEU A 108 7.17 -4.19 17.88
C LEU A 108 7.96 -4.07 16.56
N PRO A 109 9.31 -3.98 16.56
CA PRO A 109 10.08 -3.91 15.31
C PRO A 109 9.87 -5.16 14.45
N TYR A 110 9.84 -6.33 15.10
CA TYR A 110 9.57 -7.60 14.44
C TYR A 110 8.14 -7.69 13.90
N ALA A 111 7.17 -7.08 14.60
CA ALA A 111 5.80 -6.98 14.12
C ALA A 111 5.69 -6.10 12.87
N VAL A 112 6.43 -4.98 12.80
CA VAL A 112 6.49 -4.15 11.59
C VAL A 112 7.11 -4.92 10.43
N LEU A 113 8.21 -5.64 10.66
CA LEU A 113 8.85 -6.47 9.63
C LEU A 113 7.89 -7.56 9.11
N ALA A 114 7.23 -8.27 10.04
CA ALA A 114 6.23 -9.28 9.71
C ALA A 114 5.08 -8.69 8.91
N TYR A 115 4.59 -7.50 9.30
CA TYR A 115 3.58 -6.78 8.56
C TYR A 115 4.04 -6.47 7.13
N LEU A 116 5.25 -5.95 6.93
CA LEU A 116 5.76 -5.64 5.59
C LEU A 116 5.87 -6.90 4.72
N PHE A 117 6.26 -8.03 5.30
CA PHE A 117 6.33 -9.30 4.60
C PHE A 117 4.94 -9.81 4.19
N ILE A 118 3.97 -9.79 5.11
CA ILE A 118 2.57 -10.14 4.84
C ILE A 118 2.01 -9.19 3.78
N SER A 119 2.35 -7.90 3.87
CA SER A 119 1.88 -6.85 2.96
C SER A 119 2.29 -7.18 1.52
N LEU A 120 3.58 -7.49 1.33
CA LEU A 120 4.13 -7.92 0.05
C LEU A 120 3.42 -9.16 -0.51
N PHE A 121 3.27 -10.20 0.32
CA PHE A 121 2.70 -11.47 -0.12
C PHE A 121 1.22 -11.34 -0.53
N VAL A 122 0.41 -10.66 0.29
CA VAL A 122 -1.02 -10.48 0.02
C VAL A 122 -1.23 -9.59 -1.20
N SER A 123 -0.49 -8.47 -1.32
CA SER A 123 -0.57 -7.58 -2.48
C SER A 123 -0.24 -8.30 -3.79
N ILE A 124 0.78 -9.18 -3.81
CA ILE A 124 1.12 -9.98 -5.00
C ILE A 124 0.02 -11.02 -5.30
N CYS A 125 -0.46 -11.74 -4.29
CA CYS A 125 -1.50 -12.76 -4.46
C CYS A 125 -2.79 -12.17 -5.05
N LEU A 126 -3.20 -10.99 -4.57
CA LEU A 126 -4.37 -10.29 -5.07
C LEU A 126 -4.16 -9.71 -6.46
N ALA A 127 -3.00 -9.14 -6.75
CA ALA A 127 -2.68 -8.64 -8.09
C ALA A 127 -2.74 -9.75 -9.15
N ILE A 128 -2.36 -10.99 -8.82
CA ILE A 128 -2.48 -12.15 -9.73
C ILE A 128 -3.95 -12.50 -9.96
N LYS A 129 -4.78 -12.52 -8.91
CA LYS A 129 -6.21 -12.84 -9.00
C LYS A 129 -6.97 -11.82 -9.86
N GLU A 130 -6.67 -10.53 -9.70
CA GLU A 130 -7.31 -9.47 -10.49
C GLU A 130 -6.92 -9.53 -11.96
N LYS A 131 -5.63 -9.77 -12.29
CA LYS A 131 -5.19 -9.97 -13.68
C LYS A 131 -5.89 -11.14 -14.36
N SER A 132 -6.06 -12.27 -13.67
CA SER A 132 -6.77 -13.45 -14.20
C SER A 132 -8.23 -13.13 -14.54
N LYS A 133 -8.91 -12.36 -13.69
CA LYS A 133 -10.31 -11.95 -13.90
C LYS A 133 -10.46 -11.05 -15.13
N LEU A 134 -9.55 -10.08 -15.31
CA LEU A 134 -9.56 -9.16 -16.46
C LEU A 134 -9.31 -9.87 -17.80
N LEU A 135 -8.37 -10.82 -17.84
CA LEU A 135 -8.13 -11.62 -19.05
C LEU A 135 -9.36 -12.44 -19.44
N THR A 136 -10.06 -13.01 -18.46
CA THR A 136 -11.26 -13.83 -18.70
C THR A 136 -12.45 -13.00 -19.18
N SER A 137 -12.61 -11.75 -18.71
CA SER A 137 -13.68 -10.87 -19.21
C SER A 137 -13.40 -10.34 -20.61
N SER A 138 -12.14 -10.12 -20.99
CA SER A 138 -11.78 -9.64 -22.34
C SER A 138 -11.99 -10.67 -23.47
N LEU A 139 -12.14 -11.94 -23.11
CA LEU A 139 -12.37 -13.06 -24.04
C LEU A 139 -13.86 -13.41 -24.20
N ARG A 140 -14.76 -12.77 -23.45
CA ARG A 140 -16.21 -12.89 -23.58
C ARG A 140 -16.77 -11.65 -24.26
#